data_AF-A0A922P206-F1
#
_entry.id   AF-A0A922P206-F1
#
_cell.length_a   1.000
_cell.length_b   1.000
_cell.length_c   1.000
_cell.angle_alpha   90.00
_cell.angle_beta   90.00
_cell.angle_gamma   90.00
#
_symmetry.space_group_name_H-M   'P 1'
#
loop_
_entity.id
_entity.type
_entity.pdbx_description
1 polymer ?
#
loop_
_entity_poly.entity_id
_entity_poly.type
_entity_poly.pdbx_seq_one_letter_code
_entity_poly.pdbx_strand_id
1 'polypeptide(L)'
;MAMTGTPESAPLKAGARVVDYATGYVAAFAISAALFQREQTGRGQHIDLALFDTSLMLMSSHISALTVGGLKPGANGNRFPMAGLGAYATADGLLMLGAGNLRQQRRLWMALQRVDMIKSSL
;
A
#
# COMPACT_ATOMS: atom_id res chain seq x y z
N MET A 1 12.08 3.17 3.44
CA MET A 1 12.27 3.11 4.91
C MET A 1 11.70 4.31 5.64
N ALA A 2 11.89 5.55 5.15
CA ALA A 2 11.37 6.77 5.80
C ALA A 2 9.86 6.75 6.18
N MET A 3 9.06 5.93 5.51
CA MET A 3 7.61 5.83 5.69
C MET A 3 7.18 4.69 6.60
N THR A 4 8.11 3.86 7.08
CA THR A 4 7.81 2.64 7.84
C THR A 4 8.18 2.84 9.30
N GLY A 5 7.24 2.58 10.21
CA GLY A 5 7.37 2.82 11.64
C GLY A 5 6.33 3.84 12.14
N THR A 6 6.49 4.28 13.38
CA THR A 6 5.77 5.44 13.94
C THR A 6 6.64 6.71 13.80
N PRO A 7 6.11 7.91 14.07
CA PRO A 7 6.93 9.13 14.09
C PRO A 7 8.16 9.03 15.01
N GLU A 8 8.05 8.26 16.09
CA GLU A 8 9.11 8.07 17.10
C GLU A 8 10.11 6.97 16.71
N SER A 9 9.68 5.96 15.95
CA SER A 9 10.49 4.76 15.68
C SER A 9 11.07 4.72 14.27
N ALA A 10 10.61 5.58 13.36
CA ALA A 10 11.08 5.60 11.98
C ALA A 10 12.47 6.23 11.85
N PRO A 11 13.26 5.85 10.82
CA PRO A 11 12.92 4.92 9.75
C PRO A 11 13.13 3.44 10.12
N LEU A 12 12.17 2.58 9.75
CA LEU A 12 12.29 1.13 9.89
C LEU A 12 12.40 0.43 8.53
N LYS A 13 13.07 -0.72 8.52
CA LYS A 13 13.03 -1.65 7.39
C LYS A 13 11.72 -2.44 7.47
N ALA A 14 11.08 -2.70 6.33
CA ALA A 14 10.00 -3.69 6.30
C ALA A 14 10.54 -5.05 6.78
N GLY A 15 9.74 -5.79 7.55
CA GLY A 15 10.18 -7.08 8.12
C GLY A 15 10.55 -8.10 7.03
N ALA A 16 9.77 -8.13 5.95
CA ALA A 16 10.05 -8.94 4.77
C ALA A 16 10.93 -8.20 3.74
N ARG A 17 11.54 -8.96 2.83
CA ARG A 17 12.26 -8.44 1.65
C ARG A 17 11.28 -8.02 0.55
N VAL A 18 10.43 -7.04 0.86
CA VAL A 18 9.29 -6.65 0.01
C VAL A 18 9.72 -6.26 -1.41
N VAL A 19 10.81 -5.50 -1.53
CA VAL A 19 11.32 -5.05 -2.83
C VAL A 19 11.85 -6.24 -3.64
N ASP A 20 12.63 -7.13 -3.04
CA ASP A 20 13.16 -8.32 -3.71
C ASP A 20 12.03 -9.20 -4.28
N TYR A 21 10.99 -9.46 -3.48
CA TYR A 21 9.83 -10.25 -3.93
C TYR A 21 9.05 -9.56 -5.05
N ALA A 22 8.79 -8.26 -4.91
CA ALA A 22 8.08 -7.50 -5.93
C ALA A 22 8.87 -7.45 -7.24
N THR A 23 10.19 -7.27 -7.20
CA THR A 23 11.03 -7.28 -8.40
C THR A 23 11.05 -8.67 -9.04
N GLY A 24 11.03 -9.74 -8.26
CA GLY A 24 10.85 -11.10 -8.77
C GLY A 24 9.53 -11.26 -9.55
N TYR A 25 8.42 -10.72 -9.04
CA TYR A 25 7.14 -10.74 -9.75
C TYR A 25 7.14 -9.88 -11.02
N VAL A 26 7.74 -8.69 -10.96
CA VAL A 26 7.90 -7.82 -12.15
C VAL A 26 8.76 -8.52 -13.21
N ALA A 27 9.83 -9.21 -12.81
CA ALA A 27 10.66 -10.00 -13.70
C ALA A 27 9.90 -11.14 -14.36
N ALA A 28 9.12 -11.89 -13.57
CA ALA A 28 8.28 -12.97 -14.10
C ALA A 28 7.28 -12.43 -15.14
N PHE A 29 6.66 -11.28 -14.88
CA PHE A 29 5.75 -10.63 -15.82
C PHE A 29 6.47 -10.16 -17.09
N ALA A 30 7.62 -9.47 -16.96
CA ALA A 30 8.41 -9.00 -18.08
C ALA A 30 8.88 -10.16 -18.98
N ILE A 31 9.32 -11.27 -18.39
CA ILE A 31 9.70 -12.49 -19.12
C ILE A 31 8.49 -13.07 -19.85
N SER A 32 7.34 -13.15 -19.19
CA SER A 32 6.11 -13.66 -19.80
C SER A 32 5.68 -12.81 -20.99
N ALA A 33 5.74 -11.49 -20.86
CA ALA A 33 5.45 -10.54 -21.93
C ALA A 33 6.46 -10.67 -23.10
N ALA A 34 7.75 -10.84 -22.78
CA ALA A 34 8.79 -11.03 -23.79
C ALA A 34 8.63 -12.34 -24.57
N LEU A 35 8.25 -13.42 -23.89
CA LEU A 35 7.94 -14.70 -24.53
C LEU A 35 6.72 -14.58 -25.45
N PHE A 36 5.68 -13.88 -25.00
CA PHE A 36 4.49 -13.61 -25.83
C PHE A 36 4.84 -12.79 -27.09
N GLN A 37 5.64 -11.73 -26.96
CA GLN A 37 6.09 -10.95 -28.12
C GLN A 37 6.94 -11.79 -29.08
N ARG A 38 7.76 -12.71 -28.56
CA ARG A 38 8.57 -13.61 -29.37
C ARG A 38 7.71 -14.51 -30.26
N GLU A 39 6.49 -14.89 -29.85
CA GLU A 39 5.60 -15.70 -30.71
C GLU A 39 5.24 -14.98 -32.01
N GLN A 40 5.12 -13.66 -31.97
CA GLN A 40 4.78 -12.84 -33.14
C GLN A 40 6.02 -12.42 -33.95
N THR A 41 7.14 -12.17 -33.27
CA THR A 41 8.32 -11.55 -33.88
C THR A 41 9.45 -12.53 -34.17
N GLY A 42 9.46 -13.71 -33.53
CA GLY A 42 10.57 -14.67 -33.55
C GLY A 42 11.83 -14.21 -32.81
N ARG A 43 11.84 -13.04 -32.18
CA ARG A 43 13.03 -12.43 -31.58
C ARG A 43 12.92 -12.37 -30.06
N GLY A 44 14.01 -12.68 -29.37
CA GLY A 44 14.16 -12.38 -27.95
C GLY A 44 14.46 -10.91 -27.70
N GLN A 45 14.47 -10.51 -26.43
CA GLN A 45 14.83 -9.16 -26.00
C GLN A 45 15.62 -9.19 -24.69
N HIS A 46 16.35 -8.11 -24.42
CA HIS A 46 17.00 -7.87 -23.14
C HIS A 46 16.01 -7.20 -22.19
N ILE A 47 15.89 -7.69 -20.96
CA ILE A 47 15.04 -7.11 -19.92
C ILE A 47 15.97 -6.47 -18.88
N ASP A 48 15.93 -5.16 -18.79
CA ASP A 48 16.60 -4.40 -17.74
C ASP A 48 15.61 -4.15 -16.58
N LEU A 49 16.02 -4.53 -15.37
CA LEU A 49 15.19 -4.42 -14.17
C LEU A 49 16.05 -4.02 -12.97
N ALA A 50 15.59 -3.00 -12.26
CA ALA A 50 16.19 -2.54 -11.03
C ALA A 50 15.25 -2.72 -9.83
N LEU A 51 15.83 -3.14 -8.69
CA LEU A 51 15.14 -3.10 -7.39
C LEU A 51 14.66 -1.67 -7.08
N PHE A 52 15.43 -0.66 -7.48
CA PHE A 52 15.10 0.73 -7.25
C PHE A 52 13.81 1.15 -7.97
N ASP A 53 13.69 0.84 -9.26
CA ASP A 53 12.50 1.16 -10.06
C ASP A 53 11.25 0.48 -9.49
N THR A 54 11.40 -0.79 -9.09
CA THR A 54 10.33 -1.53 -8.43
C THR A 54 9.94 -0.87 -7.11
N SER A 55 10.91 -0.38 -6.33
CA SER A 55 10.62 0.31 -5.07
C SER A 55 9.85 1.62 -5.29
N LEU A 56 10.17 2.36 -6.36
CA LEU A 56 9.42 3.57 -6.74
C LEU A 56 7.99 3.23 -7.16
N MET A 57 7.79 2.16 -7.92
CA MET A 57 6.46 1.66 -8.31
C MET A 57 5.61 1.32 -7.08
N LEU A 58 6.16 0.59 -6.10
CA LEU A 58 5.48 0.26 -4.85
C LEU A 58 5.13 1.50 -4.01
N MET A 59 5.87 2.61 -4.20
CA MET A 59 5.70 3.88 -3.50
C MET A 59 4.93 4.92 -4.32
N SER A 60 4.30 4.54 -5.44
CA SER A 60 3.71 5.46 -6.43
C SER A 60 2.86 6.57 -5.81
N SER A 61 1.94 6.24 -4.89
CA SER A 61 1.08 7.22 -4.22
C SER A 61 1.87 8.26 -3.41
N HIS A 62 2.96 7.85 -2.76
CA HIS A 62 3.80 8.73 -1.96
C HIS A 62 4.73 9.56 -2.85
N ILE A 63 5.20 9.00 -3.97
CA ILE A 63 5.95 9.73 -4.97
C ILE A 63 5.08 10.84 -5.56
N SER A 64 3.84 10.54 -5.95
CA SER A 64 2.89 11.55 -6.43
C SER A 64 2.61 12.63 -5.38
N ALA A 65 2.39 12.25 -4.11
CA ALA A 65 2.18 13.21 -3.03
C ALA A 65 3.38 14.17 -2.86
N LEU A 66 4.60 13.65 -3.01
CA LEU A 66 5.82 14.45 -2.94
C LEU A 66 6.01 15.34 -4.17
N THR A 67 5.95 14.78 -5.38
CA THR A 67 6.31 15.49 -6.61
C THR A 67 5.25 16.48 -7.08
N VAL A 68 3.96 16.17 -6.84
CA VAL A 68 2.84 17.03 -7.24
C VAL A 68 2.39 17.89 -6.06
N GLY A 69 2.27 17.31 -4.86
CA GLY A 69 1.73 17.98 -3.68
C GLY A 69 2.77 18.62 -2.76
N GLY A 70 4.07 18.39 -2.98
CA GLY A 70 5.14 18.84 -2.07
C GLY A 70 5.13 18.16 -0.69
N LEU A 71 4.30 17.12 -0.52
CA LEU A 71 4.11 16.45 0.77
C LEU A 71 5.22 15.42 0.99
N LYS A 72 6.12 15.72 1.93
CA LYS A 72 7.19 14.81 2.30
C LYS A 72 6.62 13.54 2.93
N PRO A 73 7.04 12.34 2.47
CA PRO A 73 6.60 11.10 3.08
C PRO A 73 7.08 11.00 4.54
N GLY A 74 6.19 10.58 5.42
CA GLY A 74 6.45 10.39 6.85
C GLY A 74 5.84 9.09 7.35
N ALA A 75 6.40 8.56 8.43
CA ALA A 75 5.91 7.35 9.07
C ALA A 75 4.74 7.69 10.00
N ASN A 76 3.57 7.06 9.78
CA ASN A 76 2.33 7.32 10.53
C ASN A 76 1.87 6.11 11.37
N GLY A 77 2.71 5.08 11.47
CA GLY A 77 2.33 3.81 12.08
C GLY A 77 1.13 3.18 11.35
N ASN A 78 0.25 2.56 12.13
CA ASN A 78 -0.95 1.90 11.61
C ASN A 78 -2.20 2.80 11.61
N ARG A 79 -2.01 4.12 11.73
CA ARG A 79 -3.11 5.07 11.76
C ARG A 79 -3.39 5.58 10.36
N PHE A 80 -4.67 5.62 10.00
CA PHE A 80 -5.13 6.30 8.79
C PHE A 80 -5.92 7.56 9.15
N PRO A 81 -5.97 8.59 8.28
CA PRO A 81 -6.78 9.79 8.54
C PRO A 81 -8.28 9.52 8.77
N MET A 82 -8.82 8.42 8.22
CA MET A 82 -10.20 8.00 8.43
C MET A 82 -10.31 6.98 9.55
N ALA A 83 -11.16 7.23 10.55
CA ALA A 83 -11.36 6.32 11.70
C ALA A 83 -11.94 4.94 11.32
N GLY A 84 -12.46 4.78 10.10
CA GLY A 84 -12.88 3.48 9.59
C GLY A 84 -11.73 2.62 9.07
N LEU A 85 -10.51 3.15 8.98
CA LEU A 85 -9.36 2.47 8.41
C LEU A 85 -8.16 2.59 9.35
N GLY A 86 -7.51 1.48 9.66
CA GLY A 86 -6.33 1.46 10.53
C GLY A 86 -6.37 0.36 11.57
N ALA A 87 -5.31 0.24 12.35
CA ALA A 87 -5.20 -0.81 13.36
C ALA A 87 -5.59 -0.31 14.75
N TYR A 88 -6.42 -1.09 15.44
CA TYR A 88 -6.96 -0.78 16.76
C TYR A 88 -6.67 -1.92 17.73
N ALA A 89 -6.33 -1.57 18.98
CA ALA A 89 -6.19 -2.56 20.04
C ALA A 89 -7.58 -3.09 20.43
N THR A 90 -7.67 -4.41 20.57
CA THR A 90 -8.81 -5.15 21.09
C THR A 90 -8.41 -5.86 22.38
N ALA A 91 -9.33 -6.60 23.00
CA ALA A 91 -9.03 -7.34 24.23
C ALA A 91 -7.99 -8.47 24.04
N ASP A 92 -7.83 -8.94 22.80
CA ASP A 92 -7.06 -10.14 22.43
C ASP A 92 -5.92 -9.85 21.43
N GLY A 93 -5.82 -8.62 20.90
CA GLY A 93 -4.75 -8.30 19.97
C GLY A 93 -4.97 -7.00 19.21
N LEU A 94 -4.38 -6.93 18.03
CA LEU A 94 -4.50 -5.79 17.13
C LEU A 94 -5.40 -6.16 15.96
N LEU A 95 -6.49 -5.41 15.77
CA LEU A 95 -7.42 -5.59 14.66
C LEU A 95 -7.18 -4.52 13.59
N MET A 96 -6.94 -4.94 12.35
CA MET A 96 -6.94 -4.04 11.20
C MET A 96 -8.37 -3.82 10.71
N LEU A 97 -8.85 -2.59 10.86
CA LEU A 97 -10.19 -2.16 10.44
C LEU A 97 -10.16 -1.61 9.01
N GLY A 98 -11.18 -1.94 8.21
CA GLY A 98 -11.24 -1.64 6.78
C GLY A 98 -12.62 -1.18 6.28
N ALA A 99 -13.17 -0.11 6.84
CA ALA A 99 -14.39 0.56 6.41
C ALA A 99 -14.07 1.85 5.63
N GLY A 100 -13.71 1.69 4.36
CA GLY A 100 -13.21 2.77 3.50
C GLY A 100 -14.29 3.63 2.83
N ASN A 101 -15.57 3.23 2.88
CA ASN A 101 -16.67 4.00 2.30
C ASN A 101 -17.88 4.11 3.25
N LEU A 102 -18.81 5.02 2.95
CA LEU A 102 -19.96 5.32 3.82
C LEU A 102 -20.86 4.10 4.07
N ARG A 103 -21.04 3.23 3.08
CA ARG A 103 -21.84 2.00 3.24
C ARG A 103 -21.19 1.06 4.26
N GLN A 104 -19.88 0.86 4.17
CA GLN A 104 -19.12 0.05 5.11
C GLN A 104 -19.10 0.69 6.50
N GLN A 105 -18.87 2.00 6.58
CA GLN A 105 -18.87 2.75 7.84
C GLN A 105 -20.22 2.67 8.55
N ARG A 106 -21.33 2.81 7.82
CA ARG A 106 -22.68 2.62 8.40
C ARG A 106 -22.82 1.24 9.04
N ARG A 107 -22.40 0.18 8.36
CA ARG A 107 -22.46 -1.20 8.89
C ARG A 107 -21.55 -1.38 10.11
N LEU A 108 -20.35 -0.81 10.07
CA LEU A 108 -19.41 -0.80 11.19
C LEU A 108 -20.03 -0.13 12.43
N TRP A 109 -20.57 1.08 12.27
CA TRP A 109 -21.15 1.83 13.39
C TRP A 109 -22.39 1.17 13.97
N MET A 110 -23.22 0.52 13.14
CA MET A 110 -24.31 -0.33 13.65
C MET A 110 -23.78 -1.52 14.44
N ALA A 111 -22.75 -2.22 13.96
CA ALA A 111 -22.17 -3.37 14.65
C ALA A 111 -21.52 -2.99 16.00
N LEU A 112 -20.91 -1.81 16.08
CA LEU A 112 -20.34 -1.25 17.30
C LEU A 112 -21.37 -0.58 18.21
N GLN A 113 -22.66 -0.61 17.86
CA GLN A 113 -23.74 0.05 18.60
C GLN A 113 -23.51 1.58 18.78
N ARG A 114 -22.83 2.19 17.80
CA ARG A 114 -22.50 3.62 17.75
C ARG A 114 -23.20 4.29 16.57
N VAL A 115 -24.51 4.14 16.50
CA VAL A 115 -25.34 4.72 15.43
C VAL A 115 -25.22 6.25 15.33
N ASP A 116 -24.82 6.92 16.41
CA ASP A 116 -24.48 8.34 16.45
C ASP A 116 -23.31 8.73 15.54
N MET A 117 -22.43 7.77 15.20
CA MET A 117 -21.28 7.97 14.32
C MET A 117 -21.61 7.85 12.83
N ILE A 118 -22.85 7.49 12.48
CA ILE A 118 -23.29 7.36 11.09
C ILE A 118 -23.45 8.75 10.48
N LYS A 119 -22.66 9.06 9.45
CA LYS A 119 -22.79 10.30 8.68
C LYS A 119 -24.16 10.37 7.99
N SER A 120 -24.83 11.51 8.11
CA SER A 120 -26.19 11.74 7.59
C SER A 120 -26.25 12.09 6.10
N SER A 121 -25.12 12.41 5.45
CA SER A 121 -25.04 12.65 4.00
C SER A 121 -23.61 12.46 3.47
N LEU A 122 -23.47 12.36 2.14
CA LEU A 122 -22.19 12.48 1.41
C LEU A 122 -21.59 13.87 1.58
#